data_AF-A0AAV5NHS6-F1
#
_entry.id   AF-A0AAV5NHS6-F1
#
_cell.length_a   1.000
_cell.length_b   1.000
_cell.length_c   1.000
_cell.angle_alpha   90.00
_cell.angle_beta   90.00
_cell.angle_gamma   90.00
#
_symmetry.space_group_name_H-M   'P 1'
#
loop_
_entity.id
_entity.type
_entity.pdbx_description
1 polymer ?
#
loop_
_entity_poly.entity_id
_entity_poly.type
_entity_poly.pdbx_seq_one_letter_code
_entity_poly.pdbx_strand_id
1 'polypeptide(L)' 'MSGQIRDATLVAAPKQRNTNAEKNDLREGQIPQEWQDKPSKLSHKDRHARWTLKFTKA' A
#
# COMPACT_ATOMS: atom_id res chain seq x y z
N MET A 1 23.68 12.11 9.98
CA MET A 1 23.29 12.93 8.81
C MET A 1 22.24 12.13 8.03
N SER A 2 20.96 12.45 8.17
CA SER A 2 19.92 11.82 7.34
C SER A 2 19.90 12.48 5.96
N GLY A 3 19.93 11.69 4.89
CA GLY A 3 19.83 12.20 3.52
C GLY A 3 18.50 12.92 3.29
N GLN A 4 18.54 14.04 2.58
CA GLN A 4 17.36 14.84 2.24
C GLN A 4 17.05 14.66 0.74
N ILE A 5 15.83 14.27 0.42
CA ILE A 5 15.34 14.17 -0.96
C ILE A 5 15.01 15.58 -1.43
N ARG A 6 15.71 16.09 -2.45
CA ARG A 6 15.55 17.46 -2.96
C ARG A 6 14.59 17.55 -4.15
N ASP A 7 14.70 16.62 -5.10
CA ASP A 7 13.81 16.53 -6.25
C ASP A 7 13.22 15.12 -6.34
N ALA A 8 11.93 15.00 -6.04
CA ALA A 8 11.16 13.78 -6.25
C ALA A 8 9.73 14.12 -6.66
N THR A 9 9.24 13.42 -7.68
CA THR A 9 7.86 13.53 -8.15
C THR A 9 7.04 12.38 -7.57
N LEU A 10 5.97 12.70 -6.85
CA LEU A 10 5.00 11.71 -6.39
C LEU A 10 4.14 11.27 -7.57
N VAL A 11 4.24 9.99 -7.95
CA VAL A 11 3.37 9.38 -8.96
C VAL A 11 2.21 8.69 -8.26
N ALA A 12 0.98 8.96 -8.70
CA ALA A 12 -0.20 8.29 -8.18
C ALA A 12 -0.20 6.81 -8.61
N ALA A 13 -0.11 5.90 -7.63
CA ALA A 13 -0.27 4.48 -7.89
C ALA A 13 -1.74 4.14 -8.19
N PRO A 14 -2.02 3.13 -9.03
CA PRO A 14 -3.36 2.63 -9.26
C PRO A 14 -4.05 2.26 -7.95
N LYS A 15 -5.31 2.71 -7.78
CA LYS A 15 -6.08 2.42 -6.58
C LYS A 15 -6.34 0.91 -6.49
N GLN A 16 -5.78 0.29 -5.47
CA GLN A 16 -6.00 -1.12 -5.19
C GLN A 16 -7.47 -1.36 -4.82
N ARG A 17 -8.16 -2.21 -5.59
CA ARG A 17 -9.50 -2.71 -5.25
C ARG A 17 -9.36 -3.77 -4.16
N ASN A 18 -9.29 -3.30 -2.92
CA ASN A 18 -9.35 -4.16 -1.72
C ASN A 18 -10.64 -3.84 -0.96
N THR A 19 -11.25 -4.86 -0.38
CA THR A 19 -12.39 -4.69 0.54
C THR A 19 -11.93 -4.09 1.86
N ASN A 20 -12.87 -3.63 2.70
CA ASN A 20 -12.52 -3.07 4.01
C ASN A 20 -11.94 -4.12 4.96
N ALA A 21 -12.40 -5.37 4.90
CA ALA A 21 -11.85 -6.48 5.67
C ALA A 21 -10.39 -6.77 5.28
N GLU A 22 -10.11 -6.92 3.98
CA GLU A 22 -8.74 -7.12 3.47
C GLU A 22 -7.81 -5.96 3.89
N LYS A 23 -8.30 -4.72 3.96
CA LYS A 23 -7.50 -3.58 4.43
C LYS A 23 -7.18 -3.64 5.93
N ASN A 24 -8.07 -4.16 6.75
CA ASN A 24 -7.83 -4.31 8.18
C ASN A 24 -6.75 -5.37 8.42
N ASP A 25 -6.86 -6.53 7.76
CA ASP A 25 -5.85 -7.59 7.84
C ASP A 25 -4.47 -7.08 7.41
N LEU A 26 -4.40 -6.35 6.29
CA LEU A 26 -3.14 -5.76 5.81
C LEU A 26 -2.56 -4.71 6.77
N ARG A 27 -3.41 -3.96 7.50
CA ARG A 27 -2.96 -3.01 8.53
C ARG A 27 -2.37 -3.74 9.75
N GLU A 28 -2.88 -4.91 10.07
CA GLU A 28 -2.38 -5.80 11.12
C GLU A 28 -1.16 -6.62 10.66
N GLY A 29 -0.74 -6.49 9.40
CA GLY A 29 0.37 -7.22 8.81
C GLY A 29 0.03 -8.67 8.43
N GLN A 30 -1.25 -9.04 8.47
CA GLN A 30 -1.75 -10.34 8.08
C GLN A 30 -2.05 -10.38 6.57
N ILE A 31 -1.84 -11.54 5.96
CA ILE A 31 -2.20 -11.78 4.56
C ILE A 31 -3.59 -12.40 4.54
N PRO A 32 -4.58 -11.78 3.88
CA PRO A 32 -5.92 -12.35 3.78
C PRO A 32 -5.88 -13.77 3.22
N GLN A 33 -6.60 -14.71 3.85
CA GLN A 33 -6.62 -16.11 3.43
C GLN A 33 -7.10 -16.26 1.97
N GLU A 34 -8.07 -15.43 1.55
CA GLU A 34 -8.57 -15.38 0.17
C GLU A 34 -7.50 -15.05 -0.89
N TRP A 35 -6.35 -14.51 -0.48
CA TRP A 35 -5.23 -14.20 -1.38
C TRP A 35 -4.24 -15.36 -1.46
N GLN A 36 -4.14 -16.18 -0.40
CA GLN A 36 -3.28 -17.36 -0.39
C GLN A 36 -3.74 -18.39 -1.43
N ASP A 37 -5.05 -18.53 -1.60
CA ASP A 37 -5.66 -19.42 -2.60
C ASP A 37 -5.51 -18.91 -4.04
N LYS A 38 -5.03 -17.67 -4.23
CA LYS A 38 -4.90 -17.00 -5.54
C LYS A 38 -3.51 -16.39 -5.71
N PRO A 39 -2.49 -17.19 -6.08
CA PRO A 39 -1.10 -16.73 -6.17
C PRO A 39 -0.92 -15.57 -7.17
N SER A 40 -1.69 -15.54 -8.26
CA SER A 40 -1.69 -14.43 -9.23
C SER A 40 -2.30 -13.14 -8.69
N LYS A 41 -3.28 -13.22 -7.77
CA LYS A 41 -3.81 -12.05 -7.07
C LYS A 41 -2.75 -11.53 -6.10
N LEU A 42 -2.05 -12.42 -5.41
CA LEU A 42 -1.04 -12.08 -4.42
C LEU A 42 0.18 -11.36 -5.03
N SER A 43 0.66 -11.78 -6.20
CA SER A 43 1.77 -11.11 -6.91
C SER A 43 1.43 -9.70 -7.40
N HIS A 44 0.17 -9.42 -7.70
CA HIS A 44 -0.29 -8.10 -8.15
C HIS A 44 -0.58 -7.12 -7.00
N LYS A 45 -0.53 -7.58 -5.74
CA LYS A 45 -0.83 -6.77 -4.56
C LYS A 45 0.45 -6.36 -3.86
N ASP A 46 0.70 -5.05 -3.81
CA ASP A 46 1.75 -4.49 -2.98
C ASP A 46 1.29 -4.48 -1.51
N ARG A 47 1.89 -5.36 -0.72
CA ARG A 47 1.64 -5.54 0.72
C ARG A 47 2.55 -4.66 1.59
N HIS A 48 3.62 -4.13 1.01
CA HIS A 48 4.62 -3.36 1.74
C HIS A 48 4.50 -1.85 1.49
N ALA A 49 3.64 -1.44 0.55
CA ALA A 49 3.32 -0.04 0.31
C ALA A 49 2.89 0.66 1.62
N ARG A 50 3.67 1.65 2.05
CA ARG A 50 3.30 2.56 3.14
C ARG A 50 2.74 3.83 2.51
N TRP A 51 1.45 4.09 2.72
CA TRP A 51 0.81 5.29 2.21
C TRP A 51 1.14 6.48 3.10
N THR A 52 1.78 7.49 2.53
CA THR A 52 1.95 8.80 3.17
C THR A 52 0.76 9.69 2.81
N LEU A 53 0.04 10.19 3.82
CA LEU A 53 -0.96 11.23 3.65
C LEU A 53 -0.26 12.55 3.30
N LYS A 54 -0.56 13.12 2.13
CA LYS A 54 -0.17 14.49 1.77
C LYS A 54 -1.05 15.46 2.54
N PHE A 55 -0.51 16.05 3.60
CA PHE A 55 -1.11 17.20 4.26
C PHE A 55 -0.79 18.46 3.46
N THR A 56 -1.80 19.10 2.88
CA THR A 56 -1.70 20.50 2.42
C THR A 56 -2.01 21.39 3.62
N LYS A 57 -1.01 22.15 4.09
CA LYS A 57 -1.24 23.22 5.07
C LYS A 57 -2.10 24.30 4.40
N ALA A 58 -3.19 24.69 5.04
CA ALA A 58 -4.02 25.81 4.61
C ALA A 58 -3.22 27.13 4.63
#